data_AF-A0A146M7A2-F1
#
_entry.id   AF-A0A146M7A2-F1
#
_cell.length_a   1.000
_cell.length_b   1.000
_cell.length_c   1.000
_cell.angle_alpha   90.00
_cell.angle_beta   90.00
_cell.angle_gamma   90.00
#
_symmetry.space_group_name_H-M   'P 1'
#
loop_
_entity.id
_entity.type
_entity.pdbx_description
1 polymer ?
#
loop_
_entity_poly.entity_id
_entity_poly.type
_entity_poly.pdbx_seq_one_letter_code
_entity_poly.pdbx_strand_id
1 'polypeptide(L)'
;MQCEDEWSEMHQRFKKEGLDADSLKLEDRLLQVWRWLVDAESNLRNSRRMLDKLYEQQHEEIEEMENYVGKMKKLAEKRATDVEAECSVLKLEKTELLELLDGFGALGDSIYEKVLFLGEEKVKAAEDLEILKNMKLPSNGVNSDILTEMIKVSSEKESLKREVTEMRERIHLLEKSSRQLEIDNDRLSFKLSEALAE
;
A
#
# COMPACT_ATOMS: atom_id res chain seq x y z
N MET A 1 13.13 73.98 28.85
CA MET A 1 14.41 74.70 28.59
C MET A 1 14.76 75.44 29.87
N GLN A 2 15.64 74.87 30.71
CA GLN A 2 16.30 75.66 31.74
C GLN A 2 17.37 76.46 31.01
N CYS A 3 17.32 77.79 31.10
CA CYS A 3 18.44 78.62 30.64
C CYS A 3 19.56 78.35 31.63
N GLU A 4 20.47 77.46 31.28
CA GLU A 4 21.71 77.28 32.05
C GLU A 4 22.44 78.62 32.03
N ASP A 5 22.74 79.15 33.21
CA ASP A 5 23.50 80.39 33.32
C ASP A 5 24.96 80.08 32.95
N GLU A 6 25.25 80.18 31.66
CA GLU A 6 26.57 79.95 31.05
C GLU A 6 27.65 80.80 31.73
N TRP A 7 27.28 81.98 32.24
CA TRP A 7 28.20 82.87 32.93
C TRP A 7 28.54 82.32 34.32
N SER A 8 27.54 81.88 35.08
CA SER A 8 27.77 81.20 36.36
C SER A 8 28.57 79.91 36.19
N GLU A 9 28.32 79.13 35.14
CA GLU A 9 29.09 77.92 34.86
C GLU A 9 30.55 78.24 34.54
N MET A 10 30.80 79.29 33.74
CA MET A 10 32.15 79.75 33.43
C MET A 10 32.90 80.17 34.70
N HIS A 11 32.28 80.94 35.59
CA HIS A 11 32.89 81.32 36.87
C HIS A 11 33.16 80.10 37.76
N GLN A 12 32.28 79.10 37.76
CA GLN A 12 32.53 77.84 38.46
C GLN A 12 33.71 77.07 37.87
N ARG A 13 33.90 77.07 36.54
CA ARG A 13 35.06 76.43 35.90
C ARG A 13 36.36 77.14 36.25
N PHE A 14 36.39 78.48 36.25
CA PHE A 14 37.56 79.23 36.75
C PHE A 14 37.90 78.84 38.19
N LYS A 15 36.91 78.82 39.08
CA LYS A 15 37.11 78.40 40.48
C LYS A 15 37.60 76.95 40.62
N LYS A 16 37.10 76.02 39.79
CA LYS A 16 37.54 74.61 39.77
C LYS A 16 39.02 74.47 39.41
N GLU A 17 39.55 75.38 38.61
CA GLU A 17 40.98 75.42 38.25
C GLU A 17 41.83 76.25 39.22
N GLY A 18 41.24 76.74 40.31
CA GLY A 18 41.94 77.58 41.29
C GLY A 18 42.21 79.00 40.81
N LEU A 19 41.50 79.44 39.76
CA LEU A 19 41.60 80.78 39.20
C LEU A 19 40.46 81.66 39.70
N ASP A 20 40.79 82.88 40.11
CA ASP A 20 39.79 83.89 40.41
C ASP A 20 39.54 84.73 39.16
N ALA A 21 38.33 84.57 38.60
CA ALA A 21 37.93 85.24 37.39
C ALA A 21 38.04 86.76 37.55
N ASP A 22 37.67 87.35 38.70
CA ASP A 22 37.56 88.80 38.84
C ASP A 22 38.91 89.52 39.02
N SER A 23 39.94 88.82 39.52
CA SER A 23 41.29 89.39 39.72
C SER A 23 42.23 89.21 38.52
N LEU A 24 41.91 88.32 37.58
CA LEU A 24 42.69 88.10 36.37
C LEU A 24 42.54 89.25 35.37
N LYS A 25 43.59 89.56 34.60
CA LYS A 25 43.47 90.46 33.45
C LYS A 25 42.58 89.84 32.37
N LEU A 26 41.96 90.69 31.55
CA LEU A 26 41.04 90.24 30.50
C LEU A 26 41.74 89.28 29.52
N GLU A 27 43.00 89.56 29.18
CA GLU A 27 43.80 88.74 28.26
C GLU A 27 44.04 87.34 28.81
N ASP A 28 44.32 87.21 30.11
CA ASP A 28 44.54 85.92 30.76
C ASP A 28 43.25 85.11 30.87
N ARG A 29 42.11 85.77 31.15
CA ARG A 29 40.78 85.12 31.13
C ARG A 29 40.46 84.58 29.73
N LEU A 30 40.68 85.41 28.70
CA LEU A 30 40.45 85.01 27.31
C LEU A 30 41.32 83.82 26.91
N LEU A 31 42.58 83.77 27.37
CA LEU A 31 43.47 82.64 27.11
C LEU A 31 42.95 81.34 27.73
N GLN A 32 42.43 81.38 28.96
CA GLN A 32 41.86 80.19 29.62
C GLN A 32 40.59 79.70 28.92
N VAL A 33 39.69 80.62 28.57
CA VAL A 33 38.47 80.28 27.82
C VAL A 33 38.84 79.69 26.46
N TRP A 34 39.82 80.26 25.76
CA TRP A 34 40.31 79.72 24.49
C TRP A 34 40.88 78.31 24.65
N ARG A 35 41.68 78.06 25.69
CA ARG A 35 42.19 76.71 25.99
C ARG A 35 41.05 75.71 26.17
N TRP A 36 40.03 76.07 26.97
CA TRP A 36 38.86 75.20 27.15
C TRP A 36 38.09 74.94 25.87
N LEU A 37 37.95 75.95 25.00
CA LEU A 37 37.29 75.77 23.71
C LEU A 37 38.07 74.81 22.81
N VAL A 38 39.39 74.90 22.78
CA VAL A 38 40.26 73.98 22.04
C VAL A 38 40.16 72.56 22.60
N ASP A 39 40.17 72.41 23.93
CA ASP A 39 40.02 71.12 24.60
C ASP A 39 38.63 70.51 24.31
N ALA A 40 37.57 71.33 24.36
CA ALA A 40 36.21 70.92 24.03
C ALA A 40 36.09 70.49 22.56
N GLU A 41 36.71 71.23 21.64
CA GLU A 41 36.75 70.86 20.22
C GLU A 41 37.46 69.52 20.02
N SER A 42 38.61 69.31 20.65
CA SER A 42 39.36 68.05 20.61
C SER A 42 38.52 66.89 21.15
N ASN A 43 37.85 67.10 22.28
CA ASN A 43 36.96 66.11 22.90
C ASN A 43 35.78 65.77 22.00
N LEU A 44 35.09 66.76 21.43
CA LEU A 44 33.99 66.53 20.49
C LEU A 44 34.45 65.75 19.26
N ARG A 45 35.64 66.07 18.73
CA ARG A 45 36.22 65.36 17.59
C ARG A 45 36.53 63.90 17.93
N ASN A 46 37.00 63.62 19.16
CA ASN A 46 37.22 62.26 19.65
C ASN A 46 35.91 61.49 19.89
N SER A 47 34.92 62.13 20.52
CA SER A 47 33.58 61.56 20.72
C SER A 47 32.92 61.21 19.38
N ARG A 48 33.07 62.06 18.36
CA ARG A 48 32.59 61.76 17.00
C ARG A 48 33.25 60.50 16.42
N ARG A 49 34.58 60.40 16.51
CA ARG A 49 35.30 59.18 16.04
C ARG A 49 34.86 57.93 16.80
N MET A 50 34.60 58.04 18.09
CA MET A 50 34.08 56.92 18.89
C MET A 50 32.68 56.53 18.44
N LEU A 51 31.82 57.51 18.17
CA LEU A 51 30.48 57.28 17.63
C LEU A 51 30.54 56.58 16.26
N ASP A 52 31.42 57.04 15.37
CA ASP A 52 31.63 56.40 14.05
C ASP A 52 32.05 54.93 14.20
N LYS A 53 32.95 54.61 15.16
CA LYS A 53 33.33 53.23 15.47
C LYS A 53 32.17 52.39 16.02
N LEU A 54 31.35 52.97 16.89
CA LEU A 54 30.18 52.28 17.45
C LEU A 54 29.14 51.99 16.37
N TYR A 55 28.94 52.90 15.42
CA TYR A 55 28.06 52.65 14.28
C TYR A 55 28.57 51.52 13.38
N GLU A 56 29.88 51.47 13.12
CA GLU A 56 30.47 50.37 12.34
C GLU A 56 30.30 49.02 13.06
N GLN A 57 30.60 48.98 14.36
CA GLN A 57 30.40 47.77 15.18
C GLN A 57 28.94 47.33 15.19
N GLN A 58 28.01 48.27 15.36
CA GLN A 58 26.59 47.96 15.31
C GLN A 58 26.18 47.41 13.93
N HIS A 59 26.75 47.95 12.85
CA HIS A 59 26.46 47.47 11.51
C HIS A 59 26.98 46.03 11.30
N GLU A 60 28.21 45.75 11.71
CA GLU A 60 28.80 44.40 11.69
C GLU A 60 27.96 43.41 12.52
N GLU A 61 27.56 43.78 13.74
CA GLU A 61 26.72 42.93 14.60
C GLU A 61 25.35 42.63 13.96
N ILE A 62 24.72 43.63 13.32
CA ILE A 62 23.45 43.44 12.60
C ILE A 62 23.65 42.48 11.42
N GLU A 63 24.71 42.64 10.62
CA GLU A 63 25.00 41.75 9.49
C GLU A 63 25.24 40.31 9.95
N GLU A 64 25.97 40.12 11.05
CA GLU A 64 26.17 38.80 11.66
C GLU A 64 24.84 38.19 12.12
N MET A 65 24.01 38.96 12.84
CA MET A 65 22.68 38.51 13.28
C MET A 65 21.79 38.13 12.11
N GLU A 66 21.75 38.93 11.04
CA GLU A 66 20.99 38.63 9.82
C GLU A 66 21.47 37.32 9.17
N ASN A 67 22.78 37.08 9.13
CA ASN A 67 23.35 35.84 8.62
C ASN A 67 22.95 34.63 9.48
N TYR A 68 23.01 34.75 10.82
CA TYR A 68 22.54 33.70 11.73
C TYR A 68 21.06 33.41 11.56
N VAL A 69 20.21 34.44 11.53
CA VAL A 69 18.77 34.29 11.28
C VAL A 69 18.50 33.63 9.93
N GLY A 70 19.23 34.02 8.89
CA GLY A 70 19.17 33.40 7.57
C GLY A 70 19.51 31.92 7.58
N LYS A 71 20.57 31.52 8.31
CA LYS A 71 20.94 30.10 8.50
C LYS A 71 19.87 29.32 9.26
N MET A 72 19.33 29.89 10.34
CA MET A 72 18.24 29.26 11.10
C MET A 72 16.99 29.07 10.25
N LYS A 73 16.62 30.07 9.46
CA LYS A 73 15.46 29.97 8.54
C LYS A 73 15.65 28.84 7.54
N LYS A 74 16.82 28.74 6.89
CA LYS A 74 17.14 27.64 5.96
C LYS A 74 17.07 26.26 6.64
N LEU A 75 17.56 26.14 7.87
CA LEU A 75 17.48 24.89 8.65
C LEU A 75 16.03 24.54 9.00
N ALA A 76 15.23 25.54 9.38
CA ALA A 76 13.81 25.35 9.68
C ALA A 76 13.01 24.93 8.44
N GLU A 77 13.25 25.58 7.29
CA GLU A 77 12.66 25.22 6.01
C GLU A 77 13.02 23.80 5.61
N LYS A 78 14.31 23.43 5.68
CA LYS A 78 14.75 22.06 5.39
C LYS A 78 14.08 21.04 6.31
N ARG A 79 13.99 21.32 7.61
CA ARG A 79 13.34 20.42 8.56
C ARG A 79 11.84 20.27 8.26
N ALA A 80 11.18 21.35 7.86
CA ALA A 80 9.78 21.30 7.46
C ALA A 80 9.59 20.41 6.22
N THR A 81 10.43 20.58 5.18
CA THR A 81 10.36 19.74 3.98
C THR A 81 10.67 18.27 4.26
N ASP A 82 11.64 17.99 5.13
CA ASP A 82 12.00 16.62 5.49
C ASP A 82 10.83 15.93 6.22
N VAL A 83 10.20 16.63 7.18
CA VAL A 83 9.01 16.13 7.90
C VAL A 83 7.80 15.94 6.98
N GLU A 84 7.57 16.86 6.05
CA GLU A 84 6.49 16.72 5.06
C GLU A 84 6.69 15.51 4.14
N ALA A 85 7.93 15.24 3.73
CA ALA A 85 8.28 14.06 2.95
C ALA A 85 8.04 12.76 3.75
N GLU A 86 8.55 12.68 4.98
CA GLU A 86 8.32 11.53 5.87
C GLU A 86 6.83 11.30 6.13
N CYS A 87 6.06 12.37 6.39
CA CYS A 87 4.62 12.27 6.60
C CYS A 87 3.89 11.73 5.37
N SER A 88 4.35 12.09 4.17
CA SER A 88 3.78 11.59 2.91
C SER A 88 4.04 10.09 2.73
N VAL A 89 5.26 9.63 3.04
CA VAL A 89 5.62 8.19 3.02
C VAL A 89 4.78 7.41 4.04
N LEU A 90 4.72 7.87 5.29
CA LEU A 90 3.96 7.19 6.35
C LEU A 90 2.46 7.13 6.05
N LYS A 91 1.90 8.16 5.38
CA LYS A 91 0.50 8.12 4.92
C LYS A 91 0.28 7.03 3.88
N LEU A 92 1.22 6.86 2.94
CA LEU A 92 1.14 5.81 1.93
C LEU A 92 1.25 4.42 2.56
N GLU A 93 2.24 4.19 3.43
CA GLU A 93 2.39 2.93 4.16
C GLU A 93 1.14 2.61 4.98
N LYS A 94 0.55 3.62 5.64
CA LYS A 94 -0.71 3.46 6.36
C LYS A 94 -1.84 3.00 5.45
N THR A 95 -1.98 3.58 4.25
CA THR A 95 -3.03 3.17 3.31
C THR A 95 -2.81 1.74 2.81
N GLU A 96 -1.58 1.36 2.49
CA GLU A 96 -1.24 -0.01 2.06
C GLU A 96 -1.52 -1.03 3.16
N LEU A 97 -1.18 -0.71 4.41
CA LEU A 97 -1.48 -1.57 5.55
C LEU A 97 -2.97 -1.72 5.83
N LEU A 98 -3.76 -0.67 5.61
CA LEU A 98 -5.22 -0.73 5.73
C LEU A 98 -5.81 -1.62 4.63
N GLU A 99 -5.36 -1.50 3.38
CA GLU A 99 -5.79 -2.39 2.29
C GLU A 99 -5.44 -3.85 2.56
N LEU A 100 -4.23 -4.12 3.06
CA LEU A 100 -3.83 -5.46 3.48
C LEU A 100 -4.72 -6.00 4.61
N LEU A 101 -5.03 -5.17 5.61
CA LEU A 101 -5.87 -5.55 6.74
C LEU A 101 -7.30 -5.89 6.28
N ASP A 102 -7.88 -5.07 5.40
CA ASP A 102 -9.19 -5.33 4.79
C ASP A 102 -9.17 -6.64 3.98
N GLY A 103 -8.10 -6.88 3.23
CA GLY A 103 -7.88 -8.13 2.50
C GLY A 103 -7.83 -9.37 3.42
N PHE A 104 -7.15 -9.27 4.57
CA PHE A 104 -7.13 -10.32 5.58
C PHE A 104 -8.49 -10.51 6.25
N GLY A 105 -9.24 -9.44 6.48
CA GLY A 105 -10.62 -9.49 6.99
C GLY A 105 -11.53 -10.30 6.07
N ALA A 106 -11.55 -9.95 4.78
CA ALA A 106 -12.35 -10.66 3.77
C ALA A 106 -11.95 -12.14 3.62
N LEU A 107 -10.65 -12.44 3.69
CA LEU A 107 -10.17 -13.83 3.70
C LEU A 107 -10.64 -14.59 4.95
N GLY A 108 -10.58 -13.94 6.11
CA GLY A 108 -11.06 -14.49 7.38
C GLY A 108 -12.55 -14.85 7.32
N ASP A 109 -13.38 -13.95 6.81
CA ASP A 109 -14.81 -14.17 6.63
C ASP A 109 -15.09 -15.35 5.67
N SER A 110 -14.35 -15.43 4.56
CA SER A 110 -14.48 -16.56 3.62
C SER A 110 -14.10 -17.91 4.23
N ILE A 111 -13.05 -17.94 5.05
CA ILE A 111 -12.63 -19.16 5.77
C ILE A 111 -13.71 -19.53 6.79
N TYR A 112 -14.25 -18.56 7.52
CA TYR A 112 -15.31 -18.76 8.49
C TYR A 112 -16.56 -19.38 7.84
N GLU A 113 -17.02 -18.86 6.71
CA GLU A 113 -18.15 -19.42 5.94
C GLU A 113 -17.89 -20.87 5.51
N LYS A 114 -16.69 -21.17 4.97
CA LYS A 114 -16.33 -22.54 4.58
C LYS A 114 -16.33 -23.51 5.76
N VAL A 115 -15.83 -23.08 6.92
CA VAL A 115 -15.81 -23.91 8.13
C VAL A 115 -17.23 -24.18 8.63
N LEU A 116 -18.12 -23.18 8.61
CA LEU A 116 -19.53 -23.37 8.93
C LEU A 116 -20.19 -24.41 8.01
N PHE A 117 -20.04 -24.24 6.69
CA PHE A 117 -20.59 -25.16 5.70
C PHE A 117 -20.10 -26.60 5.90
N LEU A 118 -18.79 -26.81 6.08
CA LEU A 118 -18.23 -28.14 6.36
C LEU A 118 -18.73 -28.72 7.69
N GLY A 119 -19.00 -27.88 8.68
CA GLY A 119 -19.63 -28.28 9.93
C GLY A 119 -21.04 -28.82 9.72
N GLU A 120 -21.85 -28.13 8.92
CA GLU A 120 -23.21 -28.56 8.55
C GLU A 120 -23.20 -29.85 7.74
N GLU A 121 -22.33 -29.97 6.73
CA GLU A 121 -22.17 -31.20 5.95
C GLU A 121 -21.74 -32.38 6.82
N LYS A 122 -20.84 -32.15 7.78
CA LYS A 122 -20.40 -33.19 8.73
C LYS A 122 -21.56 -33.65 9.61
N VAL A 123 -22.40 -32.74 10.10
CA VAL A 123 -23.59 -33.09 10.89
C VAL A 123 -24.56 -33.93 10.05
N LYS A 124 -24.86 -33.48 8.83
CA LYS A 124 -25.73 -34.22 7.92
C LYS A 124 -25.19 -35.60 7.57
N ALA A 125 -23.89 -35.70 7.27
CA ALA A 125 -23.25 -36.99 7.01
C ALA A 125 -23.28 -37.93 8.22
N ALA A 126 -23.18 -37.39 9.45
CA ALA A 126 -23.33 -38.17 10.67
C ALA A 126 -24.77 -38.66 10.87
N GLU A 127 -25.78 -37.83 10.56
CA GLU A 127 -27.19 -38.23 10.56
C GLU A 127 -27.46 -39.33 9.54
N ASP A 128 -26.97 -39.18 8.30
CA ASP A 128 -27.08 -40.19 7.24
C ASP A 128 -26.41 -41.51 7.64
N LEU A 129 -25.24 -41.44 8.28
CA LEU A 129 -24.54 -42.61 8.83
C LEU A 129 -25.37 -43.32 9.91
N GLU A 130 -26.00 -42.56 10.81
CA GLU A 130 -26.81 -43.14 11.87
C GLU A 130 -28.11 -43.74 11.30
N ILE A 131 -28.70 -43.15 10.26
CA ILE A 131 -29.80 -43.74 9.49
C ILE A 131 -29.36 -45.07 8.87
N LEU A 132 -28.22 -45.10 8.19
CA LEU A 132 -27.67 -46.32 7.57
C LEU A 132 -27.34 -47.41 8.60
N LYS A 133 -26.86 -47.03 9.78
CA LYS A 133 -26.59 -47.96 10.88
C LYS A 133 -27.88 -48.51 11.51
N ASN A 134 -28.92 -47.68 11.59
CA ASN A 134 -30.24 -48.06 12.07
C ASN A 134 -31.06 -48.82 11.03
N MET A 135 -30.73 -48.68 9.74
CA MET A 135 -31.04 -49.65 8.71
C MET A 135 -30.26 -50.94 9.00
N LYS A 136 -30.78 -51.73 9.95
CA LYS A 136 -30.37 -53.12 10.12
C LYS A 136 -30.59 -53.85 8.80
N LEU A 137 -29.52 -54.04 8.02
CA LEU A 137 -29.45 -55.13 7.06
C LEU A 137 -29.73 -56.44 7.82
N PRO A 138 -30.68 -57.29 7.39
CA PRO A 138 -30.90 -58.58 8.00
C PRO A 138 -29.63 -59.42 7.79
N SER A 139 -28.80 -59.47 8.82
CA SER A 139 -27.56 -60.23 8.87
C SER A 139 -27.89 -61.71 8.67
N ASN A 140 -27.32 -62.29 7.62
CA ASN A 140 -27.14 -63.72 7.29
C ASN A 140 -28.05 -64.33 6.22
N GLY A 141 -29.16 -63.71 5.80
CA GLY A 141 -30.04 -64.27 4.75
C GLY A 141 -29.89 -63.61 3.38
N VAL A 142 -29.97 -62.28 3.36
CA VAL A 142 -30.13 -61.49 2.12
C VAL A 142 -28.92 -61.54 1.20
N ASN A 143 -27.70 -61.67 1.75
CA ASN A 143 -26.50 -61.82 0.92
C ASN A 143 -26.49 -63.15 0.14
N SER A 144 -27.12 -64.21 0.65
CA SER A 144 -27.24 -65.48 -0.07
C SER A 144 -28.25 -65.37 -1.20
N ASP A 145 -29.37 -64.70 -0.97
CA ASP A 145 -30.43 -64.54 -1.97
C ASP A 145 -29.97 -63.63 -3.12
N ILE A 146 -29.32 -62.50 -2.81
CA ILE A 146 -28.75 -61.59 -3.82
C ILE A 146 -27.68 -62.31 -4.65
N LEU A 147 -26.80 -63.10 -4.03
CA LEU A 147 -25.79 -63.86 -4.77
C LEU A 147 -26.45 -64.90 -5.69
N THR A 148 -27.50 -65.57 -5.22
CA THR A 148 -28.25 -66.58 -5.97
C THR A 148 -28.97 -65.96 -7.17
N GLU A 149 -29.58 -64.78 -6.98
CA GLU A 149 -30.22 -64.01 -8.05
C GLU A 149 -29.19 -63.52 -9.08
N MET A 150 -28.03 -63.03 -8.64
CA MET A 150 -26.93 -62.66 -9.52
C MET A 150 -26.42 -63.84 -10.36
N ILE A 151 -26.28 -65.02 -9.76
CA ILE A 151 -25.88 -66.25 -10.49
C ILE A 151 -26.95 -66.63 -11.51
N LYS A 152 -28.24 -66.60 -11.13
CA LYS A 152 -29.35 -66.90 -12.01
C LYS A 152 -29.39 -65.96 -13.23
N VAL A 153 -29.36 -64.65 -13.00
CA VAL A 153 -29.36 -63.63 -14.07
C VAL A 153 -28.13 -63.77 -14.97
N SER A 154 -26.97 -64.09 -14.40
CA SER A 154 -25.74 -64.33 -15.17
C SER A 154 -25.87 -65.57 -16.07
N SER A 155 -26.49 -66.64 -15.57
CA SER A 155 -26.71 -67.87 -16.33
C SER A 155 -27.72 -67.68 -17.47
N GLU A 156 -28.80 -66.94 -17.23
CA GLU A 156 -29.82 -66.62 -18.24
C GLU A 156 -29.23 -65.73 -19.35
N LYS A 157 -28.42 -64.74 -18.99
CA LYS A 157 -27.70 -63.89 -19.94
C LYS A 157 -26.78 -64.71 -20.86
N GLU A 158 -26.08 -65.70 -20.32
CA GLU A 158 -25.19 -66.56 -21.10
C GLU A 158 -25.95 -67.51 -22.03
N SER A 159 -27.10 -68.01 -21.59
CA SER A 159 -28.00 -68.84 -22.42
C SER A 159 -28.55 -68.04 -23.61
N LEU A 160 -29.09 -66.85 -23.36
CA LEU A 160 -29.60 -65.97 -24.41
C LEU A 160 -28.50 -65.57 -25.40
N LYS A 161 -27.27 -65.36 -24.91
CA LYS A 161 -26.13 -65.06 -25.79
C LYS A 161 -25.84 -66.20 -26.76
N ARG A 162 -25.94 -67.46 -26.33
CA ARG A 162 -25.76 -68.65 -27.19
C ARG A 162 -26.88 -68.78 -28.22
N GLU A 163 -28.13 -68.56 -27.81
CA GLU A 163 -29.29 -68.62 -28.70
C GLU A 163 -29.21 -67.55 -29.81
N VAL A 164 -28.79 -66.32 -29.44
CA VAL A 164 -28.56 -65.25 -30.42
C VAL A 164 -27.46 -65.61 -31.42
N THR A 165 -26.37 -66.27 -30.99
CA THR A 165 -25.32 -66.71 -31.92
C THR A 165 -25.82 -67.81 -32.86
N GLU A 166 -26.59 -68.78 -32.37
CA GLU A 166 -27.15 -69.85 -33.20
C GLU A 166 -28.15 -69.32 -34.22
N MET A 167 -29.03 -68.40 -33.82
CA MET A 167 -29.95 -67.74 -34.75
C MET A 167 -29.21 -66.94 -35.83
N ARG A 168 -28.12 -66.25 -35.47
CA ARG A 168 -27.28 -65.52 -36.45
C ARG A 168 -26.65 -66.47 -37.47
N GLU A 169 -26.14 -67.61 -37.04
CA GLU A 169 -25.57 -68.63 -37.94
C GLU A 169 -26.64 -69.21 -38.87
N ARG A 170 -27.84 -69.47 -38.34
CA ARG A 170 -28.97 -69.98 -39.13
C ARG A 170 -29.44 -68.98 -40.18
N ILE A 171 -29.52 -67.69 -39.83
CA ILE A 171 -29.80 -66.61 -40.77
C ILE A 171 -28.73 -66.57 -41.86
N HIS A 172 -27.44 -66.63 -41.48
CA HIS A 172 -26.35 -66.60 -42.44
C HIS A 172 -26.40 -67.76 -43.45
N LEU A 173 -26.73 -68.97 -42.99
CA LEU A 173 -26.93 -70.14 -43.86
C LEU A 173 -28.13 -69.96 -44.80
N LEU A 174 -29.25 -69.43 -44.30
CA LEU A 174 -30.42 -69.15 -45.12
C LEU A 174 -30.15 -68.07 -46.17
N GLU A 175 -29.45 -66.99 -45.82
CA GLU A 175 -29.03 -65.95 -46.76
C GLU A 175 -28.13 -66.52 -47.87
N LYS A 176 -27.17 -67.39 -47.51
CA LYS A 176 -26.30 -68.06 -48.46
C LYS A 176 -27.08 -68.99 -49.40
N SER A 177 -28.02 -69.77 -48.85
CA SER A 177 -28.89 -70.64 -49.64
C SER A 177 -29.82 -69.84 -50.56
N SER A 178 -30.36 -68.71 -50.08
CA SER A 178 -31.22 -67.82 -50.87
C SER A 178 -30.47 -67.24 -52.06
N ARG A 179 -29.25 -66.73 -51.84
CA ARG A 179 -28.39 -66.23 -52.93
C ARG A 179 -28.03 -67.32 -53.94
N GLN A 180 -27.78 -68.54 -53.47
CA GLN A 180 -27.52 -69.66 -54.39
C GLN A 180 -28.74 -69.99 -55.25
N LEU A 181 -29.94 -69.98 -54.67
CA LEU A 181 -31.19 -70.17 -55.41
C LEU A 181 -31.45 -69.05 -56.42
N GLU A 182 -31.14 -67.79 -56.07
CA GLU A 182 -31.21 -66.66 -57.02
C GLU A 182 -30.30 -66.89 -58.23
N ILE A 183 -29.03 -67.26 -58.00
CA ILE A 183 -28.06 -67.56 -59.07
C ILE A 183 -28.53 -68.74 -59.94
N ASP A 184 -29.03 -69.81 -59.31
CA ASP A 184 -29.51 -70.98 -60.04
C ASP A 184 -30.76 -70.65 -60.87
N ASN A 185 -31.64 -69.79 -60.36
CA ASN A 185 -32.84 -69.33 -61.07
C ASN A 185 -32.48 -68.41 -62.25
N ASP A 186 -31.52 -67.50 -62.09
CA ASP A 186 -30.99 -66.68 -63.18
C ASP A 186 -30.36 -67.55 -64.28
N ARG A 187 -29.60 -68.58 -63.87
CA ARG A 187 -28.97 -69.53 -64.81
C ARG A 187 -30.00 -70.38 -65.55
N LEU A 188 -31.06 -70.82 -64.87
CA LEU A 188 -32.17 -71.54 -65.49
C LEU A 188 -32.95 -70.63 -66.45
N SER A 189 -33.22 -69.39 -66.05
CA SER A 189 -33.90 -68.38 -66.87
C SER A 189 -33.10 -68.06 -68.13
N PHE A 190 -31.76 -67.96 -68.02
CA PHE A 190 -30.87 -67.81 -69.17
C PHE A 190 -30.96 -69.01 -70.12
N LYS A 191 -30.85 -70.25 -69.59
CA LYS A 191 -30.97 -71.48 -70.41
C LYS A 191 -32.34 -71.63 -71.07
N LEU A 192 -33.42 -71.24 -70.38
CA LEU A 192 -34.77 -71.22 -70.94
C LEU A 192 -34.89 -70.21 -72.08
N SER A 193 -34.29 -69.04 -71.92
CA SER A 193 -34.26 -68.00 -72.94
C SER A 193 -33.40 -68.43 -74.15
N GLU A 194 -32.31 -69.15 -73.93
CA GLU A 194 -31.46 -69.76 -74.98
C GLU A 194 -32.22 -70.85 -75.75
N ALA A 195 -32.92 -71.76 -75.05
CA ALA A 195 -33.70 -72.84 -75.66
C ALA A 195 -34.98 -72.37 -76.40
N LEU A 196 -35.47 -71.16 -76.11
CA LEU A 196 -36.61 -70.54 -76.82
C LEU A 196 -36.17 -69.72 -78.05
N ALA A 197 -34.86 -69.50 -78.23
CA ALA A 197 -34.28 -68.75 -79.35
C ALA A 197 -33.75 -69.66 -80.49
N GLU A 198 -33.73 -70.98 -80.28
CA GLU A 198 -33.58 -72.04 -81.31
C GLU A 198 -34.94 -72.45 -81.90
#